data_AF-A0A7C5Q1G7-F1
#
_entry.id   AF-A0A7C5Q1G7-F1
#
_cell.length_a   1.000
_cell.length_b   1.000
_cell.length_c   1.000
_cell.angle_alpha   90.00
_cell.angle_beta   90.00
_cell.angle_gamma   90.00
#
_symmetry.space_group_name_H-M   'P 1'
#
loop_
_entity.id
_entity.type
_entity.pdbx_description
1 polymer ?
#
loop_
_entity_poly.entity_id
_entity_poly.type
_entity_poly.pdbx_seq_one_letter_code
_entity_poly.pdbx_strand_id
1 'polypeptide(L)'
;MVPNRLQPFSSVYNQTEEGLALGLVQSIWSPTTHSLQVFSEKHFMSKDSRQGGLRKLLDLADELRALRKKIQDPALKNEAVQRLRRRSREKLRHLASELGAFRFRGSLGLVLKKLDPEHFLLLATLLRRYLRSVSPYVEGRALLSAVFETSFELLKGLELLQPESVLRREELVLVDQAEEGTEDSLLEARFRLADAVVEAFLEELGLRSSPKRVARKGYSNHREYLLDLKVLHNLFLTRSQRIFSTDSWWRVRGAAGDRANLALNRRIRAAENRIETRLSKTPGAADFPTQQFFLEFGLGKEEVLVVLHLLFLEFLEGNPYADVVQLIQLISGSEEAILRNRELFLPHSTLRKSGILEVEEMLDGRELTGEAHLADWVIDRMLGTGIRFMPIDADEQLNFHLYLKDLKSSNFLKDL
;
A
#
# COMPACT_ATOMS: atom_id res chain seq x y z
N MET A 1 0.16 61.76 -13.72
CA MET A 1 0.77 62.33 -14.94
C MET A 1 2.26 62.03 -14.90
N VAL A 2 2.68 61.20 -15.85
CA VAL A 2 4.07 60.80 -16.18
C VAL A 2 4.55 61.77 -17.29
N PRO A 3 5.82 62.18 -17.31
CA PRO A 3 6.84 61.53 -18.18
C PRO A 3 8.19 61.36 -17.43
N ASN A 4 8.84 60.21 -17.37
CA ASN A 4 9.37 59.26 -18.36
C ASN A 4 10.59 59.79 -19.15
N ARG A 5 11.59 58.89 -19.29
CA ARG A 5 12.78 58.89 -20.17
C ARG A 5 14.06 59.54 -19.60
N LEU A 6 15.27 58.96 -19.62
CA LEU A 6 15.86 57.83 -20.34
C LEU A 6 17.17 57.39 -19.62
N GLN A 7 17.51 56.10 -19.66
CA GLN A 7 18.89 55.61 -19.50
C GLN A 7 19.72 55.89 -20.78
N PRO A 8 21.05 55.71 -20.72
CA PRO A 8 21.63 54.73 -21.63
C PRO A 8 22.68 53.79 -21.00
N PHE A 9 22.73 52.62 -21.64
CA PHE A 9 23.71 51.54 -21.58
C PHE A 9 25.08 51.91 -22.19
N SER A 10 26.14 51.31 -21.64
CA SER A 10 27.32 50.73 -22.33
C SER A 10 28.16 50.08 -21.20
N SER A 11 28.28 48.77 -21.00
CA SER A 11 28.48 47.59 -21.86
C SER A 11 29.86 47.49 -22.49
N VAL A 12 30.47 46.30 -22.26
CA VAL A 12 31.42 45.56 -23.14
C VAL A 12 32.89 45.84 -22.85
N TYR A 13 33.59 44.94 -22.12
CA TYR A 13 34.10 43.58 -22.46
C TYR A 13 35.52 43.68 -23.03
N ASN A 14 36.45 42.98 -22.39
CA ASN A 14 37.19 41.84 -22.95
C ASN A 14 38.06 41.24 -21.83
N GLN A 15 37.94 39.96 -21.47
CA GLN A 15 38.31 38.76 -22.26
C GLN A 15 39.81 38.81 -22.61
N THR A 16 40.62 37.79 -22.40
CA THR A 16 40.42 36.33 -22.60
C THR A 16 41.59 35.62 -21.89
N GLU A 17 41.35 34.52 -21.17
CA GLU A 17 41.49 33.12 -21.65
C GLU A 17 42.94 32.72 -21.99
N GLU A 18 43.43 31.64 -21.38
CA GLU A 18 43.59 30.31 -22.03
C GLU A 18 44.64 29.44 -21.31
N GLY A 19 44.34 28.13 -21.21
CA GLY A 19 45.24 27.09 -20.72
C GLY A 19 44.57 26.15 -19.70
N LEU A 20 43.42 25.55 -20.02
CA LEU A 20 43.29 24.18 -20.59
C LEU A 20 44.03 23.11 -19.77
N ALA A 21 43.32 22.35 -18.94
CA ALA A 21 42.61 21.11 -19.29
C ALA A 21 43.53 19.88 -19.21
N LEU A 22 43.21 18.95 -18.29
CA LEU A 22 43.24 17.49 -18.50
C LEU A 22 42.92 16.73 -17.19
N GLY A 23 41.82 15.97 -17.22
CA GLY A 23 41.56 14.79 -16.38
C GLY A 23 40.50 14.99 -15.29
N LEU A 24 39.44 14.19 -15.16
CA LEU A 24 39.05 12.94 -15.81
C LEU A 24 37.53 12.73 -15.58
N VAL A 25 36.81 12.41 -16.65
CA VAL A 25 35.51 11.74 -16.63
C VAL A 25 35.73 10.25 -16.34
N GLN A 26 34.74 9.59 -15.72
CA GLN A 26 34.57 8.13 -15.49
C GLN A 26 34.96 7.59 -14.09
N SER A 27 33.93 7.26 -13.28
CA SER A 27 33.70 5.93 -12.66
C SER A 27 32.59 6.04 -11.59
N ILE A 28 31.41 5.47 -11.83
CA ILE A 28 30.98 4.15 -11.31
C ILE A 28 30.79 4.21 -9.78
N TRP A 29 29.55 4.45 -9.30
CA TRP A 29 28.72 3.37 -8.73
C TRP A 29 29.56 2.21 -8.18
N SER A 30 30.06 2.36 -6.96
CA SER A 30 30.49 1.23 -6.15
C SER A 30 29.94 1.38 -4.73
N PRO A 31 29.40 0.30 -4.16
CA PRO A 31 28.60 0.33 -2.95
C PRO A 31 29.50 0.41 -1.72
N THR A 32 29.34 1.44 -0.90
CA THR A 32 29.79 1.38 0.48
C THR A 32 28.94 0.33 1.20
N THR A 33 29.56 -0.83 1.33
CA THR A 33 29.21 -1.96 2.18
C THR A 33 29.13 -1.49 3.63
N HIS A 34 27.97 -1.00 4.07
CA HIS A 34 27.60 -1.13 5.47
C HIS A 34 27.10 -2.55 5.72
N SER A 35 28.10 -3.38 5.99
CA SER A 35 28.03 -4.69 6.58
C SER A 35 27.13 -4.67 7.83
N LEU A 36 26.35 -5.74 7.97
CA LEU A 36 25.74 -6.20 9.22
C LEU A 36 26.86 -6.59 10.22
N GLN A 37 27.58 -5.60 10.74
CA GLN A 37 28.51 -5.77 11.85
C GLN A 37 28.15 -4.81 12.98
N VAL A 38 26.97 -5.02 13.56
CA VAL A 38 26.77 -4.96 15.02
C VAL A 38 25.76 -6.06 15.40
N PHE A 39 26.13 -7.31 15.13
CA PHE A 39 25.65 -8.43 15.94
C PHE A 39 26.70 -8.63 17.04
N SER A 40 26.52 -7.92 18.15
CA SER A 40 27.31 -8.15 19.36
C SER A 40 26.99 -9.55 19.89
N GLU A 41 27.89 -10.49 19.60
CA GLU A 41 28.07 -11.72 20.36
C GLU A 41 28.52 -11.36 21.78
N LYS A 42 27.57 -11.18 22.69
CA LYS A 42 27.66 -11.51 24.12
C LYS A 42 26.38 -11.06 24.81
N HIS A 43 25.79 -11.99 25.55
CA HIS A 43 24.54 -11.90 26.33
C HIS A 43 23.24 -12.12 25.56
N PHE A 44 22.87 -13.39 25.42
CA PHE A 44 21.51 -13.90 25.63
C PHE A 44 21.60 -15.43 25.71
N MET A 45 22.16 -15.95 26.81
CA MET A 45 22.19 -17.39 27.08
C MET A 45 20.89 -17.81 27.75
N SER A 46 19.83 -17.84 26.93
CA SER A 46 18.69 -18.76 27.02
C SER A 46 17.85 -18.54 25.76
N LYS A 47 18.46 -18.82 24.59
CA LYS A 47 17.72 -18.81 23.31
C LYS A 47 16.76 -20.01 23.32
N ASP A 48 15.46 -19.72 23.29
CA ASP A 48 14.43 -20.71 22.98
C ASP A 48 14.90 -21.53 21.77
N SER A 49 14.97 -22.86 21.90
CA SER A 49 15.42 -23.80 20.84
C SER A 49 14.73 -23.56 19.49
N ARG A 50 13.54 -22.95 19.53
CA ARG A 50 12.68 -22.57 18.41
C ARG A 50 13.21 -21.41 17.55
N GLN A 51 13.73 -20.36 18.17
CA GLN A 51 14.36 -19.25 17.42
C GLN A 51 15.55 -19.76 16.60
N GLY A 52 16.27 -20.75 17.14
CA GLY A 52 17.33 -21.46 16.43
C GLY A 52 16.81 -22.23 15.22
N GLY A 53 15.64 -22.87 15.31
CA GLY A 53 15.09 -23.68 14.20
C GLY A 53 14.60 -22.85 13.02
N LEU A 54 13.84 -21.77 13.24
CA LEU A 54 13.42 -20.90 12.13
C LEU A 54 14.62 -20.23 11.47
N ARG A 55 15.61 -19.80 12.25
CA ARG A 55 16.85 -19.25 11.71
C ARG A 55 17.58 -20.26 10.83
N LYS A 56 17.69 -21.52 11.25
CA LYS A 56 18.25 -22.61 10.42
C LYS A 56 17.49 -22.80 9.11
N LEU A 57 16.16 -22.74 9.13
CA LEU A 57 15.35 -22.84 7.91
C LEU A 57 15.61 -21.68 6.94
N LEU A 58 15.73 -20.45 7.45
CA LEU A 58 16.07 -19.27 6.64
C LEU A 58 17.51 -19.35 6.10
N ASP A 59 18.46 -19.83 6.91
CA ASP A 59 19.85 -20.05 6.48
C ASP A 59 19.92 -21.11 5.37
N LEU A 60 19.14 -22.19 5.46
CA LEU A 60 19.03 -23.20 4.39
C LEU A 60 18.43 -22.63 3.10
N ALA A 61 17.42 -21.76 3.20
CA ALA A 61 16.86 -21.05 2.05
C ALA A 61 17.90 -20.15 1.37
N ASP A 62 18.72 -19.45 2.17
CA ASP A 62 19.80 -18.60 1.69
C ASP A 62 20.92 -19.42 1.02
N GLU A 63 21.28 -20.57 1.56
CA GLU A 63 22.22 -21.52 0.94
C GLU A 63 21.71 -22.04 -0.40
N LEU A 64 20.45 -22.45 -0.48
CA LEU A 64 19.81 -22.92 -1.72
C LEU A 64 19.83 -21.84 -2.80
N ARG A 65 19.48 -20.61 -2.44
CA ARG A 65 19.54 -19.47 -3.36
C ARG A 65 20.97 -19.21 -3.85
N ALA A 66 21.97 -19.31 -2.97
CA ALA A 66 23.37 -19.14 -3.36
C ALA A 66 23.85 -20.24 -4.31
N LEU A 67 23.42 -21.50 -4.11
CA LEU A 67 23.71 -22.60 -5.02
C LEU A 67 23.08 -22.38 -6.39
N ARG A 68 21.81 -21.96 -6.45
CA ARG A 68 21.11 -21.67 -7.71
C ARG A 68 21.76 -20.53 -8.49
N LYS A 69 22.15 -19.46 -7.79
CA LYS A 69 22.91 -18.37 -8.42
C LYS A 69 24.24 -18.84 -9.02
N LYS A 70 24.94 -19.78 -8.36
CA LYS A 70 26.15 -20.40 -8.92
C LYS A 70 25.83 -21.28 -10.13
N ILE A 71 24.74 -22.05 -10.10
CA ILE A 71 24.33 -22.92 -11.21
C ILE A 71 24.03 -22.11 -12.49
N GLN A 72 23.57 -20.87 -12.36
CA GLN A 72 23.30 -19.96 -13.47
C GLN A 72 24.56 -19.32 -14.08
N ASP A 73 25.75 -19.54 -13.51
CA ASP A 73 27.00 -18.99 -14.04
C ASP A 73 27.43 -19.74 -15.32
N PRO A 74 27.47 -19.05 -16.49
CA PRO A 74 27.82 -19.68 -17.76
C PRO A 74 29.29 -20.13 -17.83
N ALA A 75 30.16 -19.66 -16.93
CA ALA A 75 31.58 -20.02 -16.91
C ALA A 75 31.87 -21.40 -16.29
N LEU A 76 30.87 -22.03 -15.67
CA LEU A 76 31.05 -23.31 -15.00
C LEU A 76 31.04 -24.50 -15.98
N LYS A 77 31.95 -25.44 -15.74
CA LYS A 77 31.97 -26.73 -16.47
C LYS A 77 30.73 -27.57 -16.12
N ASN A 78 30.23 -28.32 -17.09
CA ASN A 78 29.05 -29.19 -16.94
C ASN A 78 29.11 -30.12 -15.72
N GLU A 79 30.27 -30.70 -15.42
CA GLU A 79 30.44 -31.54 -14.23
C GLU A 79 30.24 -30.77 -12.91
N ALA A 80 30.73 -29.53 -12.84
CA ALA A 80 30.57 -28.68 -11.66
C ALA A 80 29.09 -28.29 -11.49
N VAL A 81 28.40 -27.99 -12.58
CA VAL A 81 26.95 -27.71 -12.58
C VAL A 81 26.16 -28.92 -12.08
N GLN A 82 26.47 -30.14 -12.54
CA GLN A 82 25.79 -31.36 -12.07
C GLN A 82 26.01 -31.61 -10.58
N ARG A 83 27.23 -31.41 -10.07
CA ARG A 83 27.53 -31.52 -8.63
C ARG A 83 26.75 -30.49 -7.80
N LEU A 84 26.67 -29.24 -8.27
CA LEU A 84 25.88 -28.20 -7.62
C LEU A 84 24.38 -28.52 -7.63
N ARG A 85 23.84 -29.04 -8.74
CA ARG A 85 22.44 -29.49 -8.83
C ARG A 85 22.13 -30.62 -7.86
N ARG A 86 23.02 -31.61 -7.73
CA ARG A 86 22.86 -32.69 -6.75
C ARG A 86 22.81 -32.14 -5.32
N ARG A 87 23.72 -31.22 -5.00
CA ARG A 87 23.76 -30.54 -3.69
C ARG A 87 22.52 -29.67 -3.43
N SER A 88 22.02 -28.97 -4.45
CA SER A 88 20.79 -28.18 -4.42
C SER A 88 19.59 -29.09 -4.05
N ARG A 89 19.43 -30.23 -4.73
CA ARG A 89 18.37 -31.20 -4.45
C ARG A 89 18.47 -31.81 -3.04
N GLU A 90 19.68 -32.11 -2.59
CA GLU A 90 19.91 -32.64 -1.24
C GLU A 90 19.50 -31.62 -0.16
N LYS A 91 19.90 -30.35 -0.34
CA LYS A 91 19.52 -29.25 0.55
C LYS A 91 18.02 -28.97 0.52
N LEU A 92 17.36 -29.12 -0.63
CA LEU A 92 15.90 -28.98 -0.73
C LEU A 92 15.17 -30.08 0.05
N ARG A 93 15.64 -31.34 -0.03
CA ARG A 93 15.10 -32.44 0.79
C ARG A 93 15.32 -32.20 2.28
N HIS A 94 16.49 -31.68 2.64
CA HIS A 94 16.80 -31.31 4.02
C HIS A 94 15.86 -30.21 4.52
N LEU A 95 15.62 -29.17 3.71
CA LEU A 95 14.64 -28.13 4.02
C LEU A 95 13.24 -28.71 4.21
N ALA A 96 12.79 -29.62 3.34
CA ALA A 96 11.48 -30.27 3.46
C ALA A 96 11.34 -31.06 4.77
N SER A 97 12.37 -31.82 5.15
CA SER A 97 12.41 -32.57 6.40
C SER A 97 12.35 -31.65 7.63
N GLU A 98 13.17 -30.60 7.64
CA GLU A 98 13.21 -29.62 8.74
C GLU A 98 11.90 -28.83 8.85
N LEU A 99 11.30 -28.44 7.71
CA LEU A 99 10.03 -27.72 7.68
C LEU A 99 8.89 -28.58 8.25
N GLY A 100 8.86 -29.88 7.92
CA GLY A 100 7.87 -30.83 8.46
C GLY A 100 8.06 -31.11 9.96
N ALA A 101 9.30 -31.04 10.45
CA ALA A 101 9.60 -31.22 11.87
C ALA A 101 9.36 -29.96 12.72
N PHE A 102 9.44 -28.78 12.10
CA PHE A 102 9.33 -27.51 12.82
C PHE A 102 7.88 -27.19 13.22
N ARG A 103 7.68 -26.85 14.49
CA ARG A 103 6.36 -26.48 15.04
C ARG A 103 6.25 -24.97 15.24
N PHE A 104 5.72 -24.30 14.23
CA PHE A 104 5.31 -22.89 14.29
C PHE A 104 4.12 -22.69 15.25
N ARG A 105 4.03 -21.52 15.89
CA ARG A 105 2.90 -21.11 16.75
C ARG A 105 1.85 -20.33 15.95
N GLY A 106 0.71 -20.11 16.61
CA GLY A 106 -0.34 -19.21 16.16
C GLY A 106 -0.97 -19.60 14.82
N SER A 107 -1.50 -18.59 14.12
CA SER A 107 -2.09 -18.73 12.78
C SER A 107 -1.06 -19.18 11.75
N LEU A 108 0.20 -18.75 11.89
CA LEU A 108 1.29 -19.11 10.97
C LEU A 108 1.50 -20.63 10.93
N GLY A 109 1.45 -21.31 12.07
CA GLY A 109 1.66 -22.76 12.10
C GLY A 109 0.53 -23.61 11.53
N LEU A 110 -0.69 -23.10 11.44
CA LEU A 110 -1.77 -23.80 10.74
C LEU A 110 -1.61 -23.70 9.22
N VAL A 111 -1.07 -22.59 8.74
CA VAL A 111 -0.89 -22.33 7.32
C VAL A 111 0.39 -22.97 6.79
N LEU A 112 1.52 -22.84 7.51
CA LEU A 112 2.82 -23.38 7.09
C LEU A 112 2.85 -24.92 7.02
N LYS A 113 1.97 -25.62 7.75
CA LYS A 113 1.81 -27.08 7.63
C LYS A 113 1.30 -27.53 6.25
N LYS A 114 0.65 -26.64 5.51
CA LYS A 114 0.11 -26.92 4.17
C LYS A 114 1.06 -26.48 3.05
N LEU A 115 2.23 -25.93 3.40
CA LEU A 115 3.16 -25.39 2.44
C LEU A 115 4.24 -26.40 2.07
N ASP A 116 4.40 -26.61 0.77
CA ASP A 116 5.57 -27.30 0.23
C ASP A 116 6.85 -26.46 0.37
N PRO A 117 8.04 -27.07 0.27
CA PRO A 117 9.33 -26.37 0.39
C PRO A 117 9.46 -25.19 -0.57
N GLU A 118 8.92 -25.29 -1.79
CA GLU A 118 8.91 -24.23 -2.80
C GLU A 118 8.14 -23.00 -2.30
N HIS A 119 6.98 -23.20 -1.67
CA HIS A 119 6.21 -22.11 -1.09
C HIS A 119 6.99 -21.41 0.03
N PHE A 120 7.65 -22.19 0.89
CA PHE A 120 8.48 -21.62 1.97
C PHE A 120 9.68 -20.82 1.41
N LEU A 121 10.30 -21.28 0.33
CA LEU A 121 11.40 -20.56 -0.34
C LEU A 121 10.94 -19.22 -0.92
N LEU A 122 9.71 -19.15 -1.47
CA LEU A 122 9.11 -17.89 -1.93
C LEU A 122 8.90 -16.93 -0.75
N LEU A 123 8.30 -17.41 0.35
CA LEU A 123 8.09 -16.61 1.56
C LEU A 123 9.41 -16.10 2.16
N ALA A 124 10.43 -16.96 2.26
CA ALA A 124 11.75 -16.58 2.76
C ALA A 124 12.42 -15.52 1.87
N THR A 125 12.26 -15.63 0.55
CA THR A 125 12.78 -14.66 -0.42
C THR A 125 12.12 -13.28 -0.25
N LEU A 126 10.79 -13.25 -0.11
CA LEU A 126 10.05 -12.00 0.12
C LEU A 126 10.33 -11.41 1.51
N LEU A 127 10.44 -12.24 2.56
CA LEU A 127 10.81 -11.79 3.90
C LEU A 127 12.19 -11.12 3.88
N ARG A 128 13.15 -11.73 3.18
CA ARG A 128 14.49 -11.16 3.01
C ARG A 128 14.46 -9.84 2.24
N ARG A 129 13.62 -9.73 1.21
CA ARG A 129 13.41 -8.46 0.49
C ARG A 129 12.88 -7.40 1.43
N TYR A 130 11.83 -7.71 2.17
CA TYR A 130 11.20 -6.81 3.16
C TYR A 130 12.21 -6.28 4.19
N LEU A 131 13.09 -7.15 4.69
CA LEU A 131 14.07 -6.78 5.72
C LEU A 131 15.25 -5.94 5.20
N ARG A 132 15.55 -5.99 3.89
CA ARG A 132 16.78 -5.40 3.32
C ARG A 132 16.55 -4.23 2.38
N SER A 133 15.35 -4.11 1.81
CA SER A 133 15.06 -3.16 0.75
C SER A 133 14.04 -2.13 1.22
N VAL A 134 14.17 -0.90 0.70
CA VAL A 134 13.18 0.17 0.92
C VAL A 134 11.85 -0.24 0.30
N SER A 135 11.90 -0.85 -0.90
CA SER A 135 10.74 -1.45 -1.57
C SER A 135 10.62 -2.94 -1.21
N PRO A 136 9.52 -3.38 -0.55
CA PRO A 136 9.31 -4.77 -0.16
C PRO A 136 8.86 -5.68 -1.31
N TYR A 137 8.61 -5.11 -2.50
CA TYR A 137 8.09 -5.80 -3.66
C TYR A 137 9.17 -6.53 -4.47
N VAL A 138 8.77 -7.63 -5.11
CA VAL A 138 9.58 -8.42 -6.06
C VAL A 138 8.72 -8.83 -7.24
N GLU A 139 9.20 -8.63 -8.46
CA GLU A 139 8.53 -9.09 -9.68
C GLU A 139 8.45 -10.63 -9.71
N GLY A 140 7.34 -11.17 -10.23
CA GLY A 140 7.07 -12.62 -10.27
C GLY A 140 8.21 -13.40 -10.94
N ARG A 141 8.73 -12.90 -12.06
CA ARG A 141 9.89 -13.48 -12.75
C ARG A 141 11.11 -13.55 -11.84
N ALA A 142 11.43 -12.45 -11.15
CA ALA A 142 12.58 -12.40 -10.25
C ALA A 142 12.40 -13.29 -9.02
N LEU A 143 11.16 -13.40 -8.53
CA LEU A 143 10.78 -14.22 -7.40
C LEU A 143 10.90 -15.72 -7.73
N LEU A 144 10.33 -16.17 -8.85
CA LEU A 144 10.43 -17.55 -9.31
C LEU A 144 11.86 -17.91 -9.71
N SER A 145 12.62 -16.99 -10.31
CA SER A 145 14.05 -17.21 -10.64
C SER A 145 14.93 -17.42 -9.40
N ALA A 146 14.46 -17.04 -8.20
CA ALA A 146 15.15 -17.38 -6.95
C ALA A 146 14.89 -18.83 -6.51
N VAL A 147 13.79 -19.43 -6.99
CA VAL A 147 13.31 -20.76 -6.58
C VAL A 147 13.59 -21.83 -7.64
N PHE A 148 13.54 -21.50 -8.93
CA PHE A 148 13.67 -22.46 -10.02
C PHE A 148 14.94 -22.24 -10.84
N GLU A 149 15.50 -23.32 -11.39
CA GLU A 149 16.79 -23.28 -12.09
C GLU A 149 16.61 -23.15 -13.62
N THR A 150 15.49 -23.63 -14.15
CA THR A 150 15.22 -23.68 -15.59
C THR A 150 13.95 -22.91 -15.95
N SER A 151 13.87 -22.38 -17.18
CA SER A 151 12.67 -21.68 -17.67
C SER A 151 11.41 -22.57 -17.67
N PHE A 152 11.57 -23.88 -17.88
CA PHE A 152 10.45 -24.82 -17.81
C PHE A 152 9.93 -25.02 -16.38
N GLU A 153 10.82 -25.12 -15.40
CA GLU A 153 10.44 -25.15 -13.99
C GLU A 153 9.83 -23.82 -13.54
N LEU A 154 10.29 -22.69 -14.09
CA LEU A 154 9.70 -21.38 -13.83
C LEU A 154 8.24 -21.32 -14.28
N LEU A 155 7.93 -21.82 -15.48
CA LEU A 155 6.55 -21.88 -15.98
C LEU A 155 5.66 -22.77 -15.10
N LYS A 156 6.15 -23.93 -14.66
CA LYS A 156 5.45 -24.75 -13.66
C LYS A 156 5.27 -24.01 -12.33
N GLY A 157 6.27 -23.23 -11.94
CA GLY A 157 6.26 -22.40 -10.75
C GLY A 157 5.24 -21.28 -10.77
N LEU A 158 4.67 -20.92 -11.93
CA LEU A 158 3.58 -19.94 -12.01
C LEU A 158 2.37 -20.38 -11.19
N GLU A 159 2.09 -21.68 -11.11
CA GLU A 159 1.02 -22.25 -10.29
C GLU A 159 1.13 -21.83 -8.81
N LEU A 160 2.34 -21.52 -8.32
CA LEU A 160 2.58 -21.05 -6.95
C LEU A 160 2.22 -19.57 -6.74
N LEU A 161 2.08 -18.80 -7.82
CA LEU A 161 1.73 -17.36 -7.80
C LEU A 161 0.31 -17.09 -8.28
N GLN A 162 -0.37 -18.08 -8.86
CA GLN A 162 -1.77 -18.00 -9.26
C GLN A 162 -2.69 -17.69 -8.06
N PRO A 163 -3.85 -17.04 -8.27
CA PRO A 163 -4.83 -16.77 -7.22
C PRO A 163 -5.24 -18.01 -6.40
N GLU A 164 -5.28 -19.19 -7.04
CA GLU A 164 -5.67 -20.46 -6.43
C GLU A 164 -4.58 -21.07 -5.54
N SER A 165 -3.34 -20.62 -5.67
CA SER A 165 -2.21 -21.10 -4.88
C SER A 165 -2.44 -20.88 -3.39
N VAL A 166 -1.86 -21.74 -2.55
CA VAL A 166 -1.99 -21.60 -1.08
C VAL A 166 -1.42 -20.26 -0.61
N LEU A 167 -0.38 -19.74 -1.28
CA LEU A 167 0.24 -18.44 -0.94
C LEU A 167 -0.72 -17.27 -1.14
N ARG A 168 -1.52 -17.30 -2.20
CA ARG A 168 -2.47 -16.22 -2.54
C ARG A 168 -3.81 -16.41 -1.85
N ARG A 169 -4.33 -17.64 -1.85
CA ARG A 169 -5.62 -17.98 -1.21
C ARG A 169 -5.63 -17.74 0.30
N GLU A 170 -4.53 -18.02 0.97
CA GLU A 170 -4.38 -17.79 2.41
C GLU A 170 -3.81 -16.38 2.73
N GLU A 171 -3.78 -15.49 1.73
CA GLU A 171 -3.30 -14.10 1.85
C GLU A 171 -1.87 -13.98 2.42
N LEU A 172 -1.01 -14.96 2.15
CA LEU A 172 0.38 -14.90 2.60
C LEU A 172 1.22 -13.98 1.73
N VAL A 173 0.92 -13.99 0.44
CA VAL A 173 1.54 -13.18 -0.59
C VAL A 173 0.46 -12.34 -1.27
N LEU A 174 0.70 -11.04 -1.34
CA LEU A 174 -0.17 -10.06 -1.99
C LEU A 174 0.49 -9.62 -3.31
N VAL A 175 -0.34 -9.30 -4.31
CA VAL A 175 0.13 -8.64 -5.54
C VAL A 175 -0.23 -7.17 -5.47
N ASP A 176 0.75 -6.34 -5.81
CA ASP A 176 0.57 -4.92 -6.07
C ASP A 176 0.12 -4.74 -7.51
N GLN A 177 -1.04 -4.11 -7.67
CA GLN A 177 -1.82 -3.87 -8.90
C GLN A 177 -1.22 -4.39 -10.22
N ALA A 178 -1.87 -5.38 -10.82
CA ALA A 178 -1.84 -5.58 -12.27
C ALA A 178 -3.14 -6.28 -12.69
N GLU A 179 -3.73 -5.79 -13.78
CA GLU A 179 -4.89 -6.36 -14.46
C GLU A 179 -4.78 -7.89 -14.52
N GLU A 180 -5.62 -8.57 -13.72
CA GLU A 180 -5.71 -10.03 -13.72
C GLU A 180 -6.35 -10.45 -15.05
N GLY A 181 -5.51 -10.73 -16.06
CA GLY A 181 -6.00 -11.07 -17.40
C GLY A 181 -5.21 -12.15 -18.15
N THR A 182 -3.93 -12.37 -17.85
CA THR A 182 -3.07 -13.33 -18.60
C THR A 182 -1.92 -13.89 -17.74
N GLU A 183 -1.41 -15.08 -18.07
CA GLU A 183 -0.27 -15.71 -17.36
C GLU A 183 1.02 -14.88 -17.46
N ASP A 184 1.23 -14.18 -18.58
CA ASP A 184 2.37 -13.27 -18.77
C ASP A 184 2.31 -12.08 -17.79
N SER A 185 1.12 -11.63 -17.42
CA SER A 185 0.91 -10.59 -16.40
C SER A 185 1.47 -11.01 -15.04
N LEU A 186 1.43 -12.30 -14.67
CA LEU A 186 1.93 -12.77 -13.37
C LEU A 186 3.46 -12.73 -13.26
N LEU A 187 4.18 -12.83 -14.37
CA LEU A 187 5.65 -12.72 -14.35
C LEU A 187 6.11 -11.28 -14.11
N GLU A 188 5.32 -10.31 -14.55
CA GLU A 188 5.60 -8.88 -14.43
C GLU A 188 4.96 -8.27 -13.16
N ALA A 189 3.94 -8.93 -12.62
CA ALA A 189 3.28 -8.57 -11.38
C ALA A 189 4.27 -8.49 -10.20
N ARG A 190 3.99 -7.57 -9.28
CA ARG A 190 4.83 -7.31 -8.12
C ARG A 190 4.23 -7.96 -6.88
N PHE A 191 5.00 -8.84 -6.25
CA PHE A 191 4.56 -9.60 -5.09
C PHE A 191 5.22 -9.07 -3.81
N ARG A 192 4.48 -9.07 -2.72
CA ARG A 192 4.98 -8.80 -1.36
C ARG A 192 4.38 -9.76 -0.34
N LEU A 193 5.00 -9.87 0.83
CA LEU A 193 4.34 -10.51 1.98
C LEU A 193 3.21 -9.64 2.50
N ALA A 194 2.16 -10.31 2.99
CA ALA A 194 1.20 -9.64 3.86
C ALA A 194 1.85 -9.25 5.20
N ASP A 195 1.47 -8.10 5.74
CA ASP A 195 2.10 -7.55 6.95
C ASP A 195 1.92 -8.46 8.16
N ALA A 196 0.76 -9.11 8.29
CA ALA A 196 0.49 -10.09 9.34
C ALA A 196 1.44 -11.31 9.28
N VAL A 197 1.87 -11.71 8.08
CA VAL A 197 2.82 -12.81 7.90
C VAL A 197 4.23 -12.36 8.30
N VAL A 198 4.62 -11.14 7.92
CA VAL A 198 5.90 -10.55 8.35
C VAL A 198 5.97 -10.48 9.87
N GLU A 199 4.92 -9.97 10.52
CA GLU A 199 4.85 -9.87 11.98
C GLU A 199 4.98 -11.24 12.65
N ALA A 200 4.28 -12.24 12.14
CA ALA A 200 4.35 -13.60 12.64
C ALA A 200 5.75 -14.23 12.46
N PHE A 201 6.43 -14.00 11.33
CA PHE A 201 7.83 -14.42 11.16
C PHE A 201 8.77 -13.73 12.14
N LEU A 202 8.59 -12.43 12.38
CA LEU A 202 9.41 -11.68 13.33
C LEU A 202 9.20 -12.20 14.76
N GLU A 203 7.95 -12.40 15.16
CA GLU A 203 7.60 -12.95 16.47
C GLU A 203 8.25 -14.33 16.70
N GLU A 204 8.19 -15.22 15.71
CA GLU A 204 8.85 -16.54 15.76
C GLU A 204 10.38 -16.44 15.85
N LEU A 205 10.98 -15.42 15.23
CA LEU A 205 12.41 -15.13 15.37
C LEU A 205 12.76 -14.54 16.74
N GLY A 206 11.78 -14.30 17.62
CA GLY A 206 11.97 -13.60 18.88
C GLY A 206 12.34 -12.12 18.69
N LEU A 207 12.31 -11.67 17.45
CA LEU A 207 12.36 -10.26 17.14
C LEU A 207 10.96 -9.79 17.47
N ARG A 208 10.81 -9.02 18.55
CA ARG A 208 9.60 -8.21 18.64
C ARG A 208 9.54 -7.49 17.30
N SER A 209 8.46 -7.70 16.57
CA SER A 209 7.94 -6.67 15.69
C SER A 209 7.93 -5.43 16.58
N SER A 210 9.01 -4.65 16.54
CA SER A 210 8.79 -3.25 16.40
C SER A 210 8.08 -3.25 15.07
N PRO A 211 6.74 -3.09 15.02
CA PRO A 211 6.18 -2.57 13.80
C PRO A 211 7.11 -1.41 13.46
N LYS A 212 7.57 -1.29 12.22
CA LYS A 212 8.04 0.04 11.80
C LYS A 212 6.97 0.98 12.33
N ARG A 213 7.33 1.77 13.36
CA ARG A 213 6.40 2.45 14.27
C ARG A 213 5.79 3.62 13.51
N VAL A 214 5.12 3.37 12.40
CA VAL A 214 4.20 4.33 11.82
C VAL A 214 3.03 4.53 12.82
N ALA A 215 2.77 3.55 13.70
CA ALA A 215 1.80 3.63 14.78
C ALA A 215 2.17 4.48 16.02
N ARG A 216 3.21 5.33 16.02
CA ARG A 216 3.58 6.08 17.26
C ARG A 216 3.80 7.58 17.16
N LYS A 217 3.85 8.18 15.99
CA LYS A 217 3.86 9.65 15.90
C LYS A 217 2.46 10.14 15.56
N GLY A 218 2.08 11.26 16.19
CA GLY A 218 0.98 12.07 15.68
C GLY A 218 1.25 12.49 14.24
N TYR A 219 0.28 13.12 13.61
CA TYR A 219 0.46 13.75 12.31
C TYR A 219 1.44 14.91 12.45
N SER A 220 2.33 15.00 11.46
CA SER A 220 3.25 16.14 11.31
C SER A 220 2.54 17.39 10.82
N ASN A 221 1.45 17.22 10.07
CA ASN A 221 0.64 18.28 9.49
C ASN A 221 -0.74 17.74 9.05
N HIS A 222 -1.63 18.66 8.68
CA HIS A 222 -2.96 18.36 8.16
C HIS A 222 -2.94 17.51 6.88
N ARG A 223 -1.94 17.71 6.00
CA ARG A 223 -1.74 16.90 4.78
C ARG A 223 -1.62 15.42 5.10
N GLU A 224 -0.81 15.05 6.09
CA GLU A 224 -0.61 13.66 6.46
C GLU A 224 -1.89 13.01 7.00
N TYR A 225 -2.74 13.79 7.66
CA TYR A 225 -4.07 13.36 8.09
C TYR A 225 -5.02 13.12 6.91
N LEU A 226 -5.06 14.02 5.92
CA LEU A 226 -5.84 13.82 4.69
C LEU A 226 -5.43 12.56 3.92
N LEU A 227 -4.15 12.18 3.95
CA LEU A 227 -3.68 10.94 3.32
C LEU A 227 -4.21 9.70 4.00
N ASP A 228 -4.18 9.63 5.34
CA ASP A 228 -4.75 8.50 6.06
C ASP A 228 -6.30 8.44 5.84
N LEU A 229 -6.98 9.59 5.75
CA LEU A 229 -8.41 9.66 5.38
C LEU A 229 -8.67 9.16 3.95
N LYS A 230 -7.79 9.47 2.98
CA LYS A 230 -7.92 8.97 1.61
C LYS A 230 -7.76 7.46 1.53
N VAL A 231 -6.82 6.90 2.30
CA VAL A 231 -6.65 5.45 2.41
C VAL A 231 -7.91 4.81 2.97
N LEU A 232 -8.47 5.38 4.04
CA LEU A 232 -9.74 4.92 4.61
C LEU A 232 -10.86 4.96 3.57
N HIS A 233 -11.05 6.09 2.90
CA HIS A 233 -12.03 6.27 1.82
C HIS A 233 -11.91 5.17 0.75
N ASN A 234 -10.69 4.87 0.28
CA ASN A 234 -10.48 3.86 -0.76
C ASN A 234 -10.85 2.45 -0.28
N LEU A 235 -10.66 2.14 1.00
CA LEU A 235 -11.11 0.86 1.57
C LEU A 235 -12.63 0.75 1.56
N PHE A 236 -13.34 1.85 1.85
CA PHE A 236 -14.80 1.90 1.76
C PHE A 236 -15.30 1.78 0.32
N LEU A 237 -14.64 2.44 -0.63
CA LEU A 237 -14.96 2.31 -2.06
C LEU A 237 -14.76 0.88 -2.55
N THR A 238 -13.66 0.24 -2.16
CA THR A 238 -13.41 -1.19 -2.46
C THR A 238 -14.51 -2.07 -1.85
N ARG A 239 -14.99 -1.73 -0.66
CA ARG A 239 -16.05 -2.48 0.02
C ARG A 239 -17.37 -2.33 -0.72
N SER A 240 -17.77 -1.11 -1.09
CA SER A 240 -19.03 -0.88 -1.79
C SER A 240 -19.07 -1.57 -3.15
N GLN A 241 -17.99 -1.47 -3.92
CA GLN A 241 -17.84 -2.18 -5.19
C GLN A 241 -17.99 -3.69 -5.03
N ARG A 242 -17.46 -4.28 -3.94
CA ARG A 242 -17.60 -5.72 -3.69
C ARG A 242 -19.00 -6.14 -3.29
N ILE A 243 -19.68 -5.33 -2.47
CA ILE A 243 -21.02 -5.67 -1.97
C ILE A 243 -22.07 -5.45 -3.06
N PHE A 244 -21.94 -4.38 -3.84
CA PHE A 244 -22.97 -3.90 -4.76
C PHE A 244 -22.61 -4.02 -6.24
N SER A 245 -21.54 -4.75 -6.59
CA SER A 245 -21.16 -4.96 -7.99
C SER A 245 -22.26 -5.71 -8.77
N THR A 246 -22.65 -5.10 -9.89
CA THR A 246 -23.70 -5.54 -10.82
C THR A 246 -23.38 -6.90 -11.44
N ASP A 247 -22.10 -7.24 -11.59
CA ASP A 247 -21.62 -8.49 -12.20
C ASP A 247 -21.51 -9.66 -11.21
N SER A 248 -21.69 -9.42 -9.91
CA SER A 248 -21.31 -10.36 -8.84
C SER A 248 -22.44 -10.88 -7.96
N TRP A 249 -23.68 -10.38 -8.09
CA TRP A 249 -24.75 -10.73 -7.15
C TRP A 249 -25.03 -12.25 -7.07
N TRP A 250 -24.77 -13.01 -8.16
CA TRP A 250 -24.88 -14.48 -8.16
C TRP A 250 -23.54 -15.23 -7.99
N ARG A 251 -22.38 -14.60 -8.17
CA ARG A 251 -21.06 -15.30 -8.16
C ARG A 251 -20.35 -15.30 -6.81
N VAL A 252 -20.63 -14.33 -5.92
CA VAL A 252 -19.86 -14.13 -4.68
C VAL A 252 -20.53 -14.72 -3.43
N ARG A 253 -21.77 -15.23 -3.53
CA ARG A 253 -22.42 -15.95 -2.42
C ARG A 253 -21.79 -17.33 -2.22
N GLY A 254 -20.68 -17.35 -1.47
CA GLY A 254 -19.97 -18.54 -1.01
C GLY A 254 -18.94 -18.18 0.06
N ALA A 255 -18.48 -19.17 0.82
CA ALA A 255 -17.62 -18.96 1.99
C ALA A 255 -16.31 -18.19 1.73
N ALA A 256 -15.84 -18.10 0.48
CA ALA A 256 -14.68 -17.30 0.08
C ALA A 256 -14.99 -15.78 0.01
N GLY A 257 -16.16 -15.40 -0.51
CA GLY A 257 -16.61 -14.01 -0.56
C GLY A 257 -16.82 -13.42 0.84
N ASP A 258 -17.41 -14.21 1.74
CA ASP A 258 -17.63 -13.81 3.13
C ASP A 258 -16.31 -13.56 3.88
N ARG A 259 -15.29 -14.40 3.66
CA ARG A 259 -13.98 -14.22 4.30
C ARG A 259 -13.26 -12.97 3.80
N ALA A 260 -13.30 -12.71 2.49
CA ALA A 260 -12.69 -11.52 1.91
C ALA A 260 -13.36 -10.22 2.41
N ASN A 261 -14.69 -10.23 2.57
CA ASN A 261 -15.44 -9.11 3.15
C ASN A 261 -15.11 -8.92 4.65
N LEU A 262 -14.99 -10.01 5.41
CA LEU A 262 -14.55 -9.96 6.81
C LEU A 262 -13.13 -9.39 6.94
N ALA A 263 -12.20 -9.79 6.06
CA ALA A 263 -10.83 -9.25 6.02
C ALA A 263 -10.83 -7.75 5.70
N LEU A 264 -11.61 -7.32 4.70
CA LEU A 264 -11.73 -5.90 4.34
C LEU A 264 -12.32 -5.06 5.49
N ASN A 265 -13.37 -5.56 6.15
CA ASN A 265 -13.94 -4.90 7.33
C ASN A 265 -12.95 -4.79 8.49
N ARG A 266 -12.07 -5.78 8.69
CA ARG A 266 -10.97 -5.68 9.67
C ARG A 266 -9.96 -4.59 9.28
N ARG A 267 -9.63 -4.47 7.99
CA ARG A 267 -8.72 -3.43 7.49
C ARG A 267 -9.30 -2.03 7.67
N ILE A 268 -10.59 -1.84 7.40
CA ILE A 268 -11.30 -0.59 7.66
C ILE A 268 -11.19 -0.22 9.14
N ARG A 269 -11.56 -1.13 10.04
CA ARG A 269 -11.45 -0.89 11.50
C ARG A 269 -10.03 -0.59 11.94
N ALA A 270 -9.03 -1.26 11.38
CA ALA A 270 -7.63 -1.00 11.68
C ALA A 270 -7.20 0.41 11.22
N ALA A 271 -7.66 0.86 10.05
CA ALA A 271 -7.40 2.21 9.54
C ALA A 271 -8.10 3.28 10.38
N GLU A 272 -9.36 3.07 10.77
CA GLU A 272 -10.09 3.95 11.70
C GLU A 272 -9.35 4.09 13.04
N ASN A 273 -9.03 2.97 13.69
CA ASN A 273 -8.32 2.97 14.96
C ASN A 273 -6.95 3.65 14.86
N ARG A 274 -6.25 3.47 13.72
CA ARG A 274 -4.98 4.16 13.45
C ARG A 274 -5.21 5.66 13.39
N ILE A 275 -6.19 6.13 12.64
CA ILE A 275 -6.49 7.57 12.51
C ILE A 275 -6.81 8.18 13.87
N GLU A 276 -7.70 7.57 14.64
CA GLU A 276 -8.07 8.01 16.00
C GLU A 276 -6.85 8.04 16.94
N THR A 277 -6.03 6.98 16.90
CA THR A 277 -4.81 6.88 17.72
C THR A 277 -3.77 7.94 17.34
N ARG A 278 -3.69 8.33 16.06
CA ARG A 278 -2.75 9.35 15.61
C ARG A 278 -3.26 10.75 15.92
N LEU A 279 -4.54 11.02 15.70
CA LEU A 279 -5.18 12.29 16.09
C LEU A 279 -4.98 12.58 17.57
N SER A 280 -5.27 11.61 18.44
CA SER A 280 -5.09 11.76 19.90
C SER A 280 -3.64 12.00 20.35
N LYS A 281 -2.65 11.62 19.53
CA LYS A 281 -1.22 11.86 19.78
C LYS A 281 -0.68 13.13 19.11
N THR A 282 -1.51 13.85 18.35
CA THR A 282 -1.11 15.03 17.60
C THR A 282 -1.46 16.29 18.38
N PRO A 283 -0.49 17.04 18.89
CA PRO A 283 -0.76 18.35 19.49
C PRO A 283 -1.40 19.27 18.45
N GLY A 284 -2.51 19.92 18.79
CA GLY A 284 -3.22 20.81 17.86
C GLY A 284 -3.97 20.11 16.72
N ALA A 285 -4.17 18.78 16.77
CA ALA A 285 -4.97 18.10 15.73
C ALA A 285 -6.42 18.59 15.64
N ALA A 286 -6.96 19.14 16.72
CA ALA A 286 -8.29 19.77 16.71
C ALA A 286 -8.33 21.02 15.81
N ASP A 287 -7.19 21.65 15.55
CA ASP A 287 -7.05 22.84 14.71
C ASP A 287 -6.85 22.48 13.23
N PHE A 288 -6.75 21.19 12.89
CA PHE A 288 -6.71 20.79 11.49
C PHE A 288 -8.03 21.15 10.82
N PRO A 289 -8.05 21.90 9.70
CA PRO A 289 -9.29 22.43 9.12
C PRO A 289 -10.37 21.36 8.89
N THR A 290 -9.98 20.21 8.34
CA THR A 290 -10.89 19.06 8.14
C THR A 290 -11.41 18.47 9.45
N GLN A 291 -10.56 18.31 10.47
CA GLN A 291 -10.99 17.77 11.76
C GLN A 291 -11.88 18.77 12.50
N GLN A 292 -11.54 20.06 12.46
CA GLN A 292 -12.32 21.14 13.01
C GLN A 292 -13.71 21.18 12.37
N PHE A 293 -13.79 21.09 11.03
CA PHE A 293 -15.04 21.01 10.30
C PHE A 293 -15.90 19.82 10.77
N PHE A 294 -15.34 18.62 10.88
CA PHE A 294 -16.09 17.45 11.36
C PHE A 294 -16.62 17.63 12.79
N LEU A 295 -15.83 18.24 13.68
CA LEU A 295 -16.25 18.51 15.06
C LEU A 295 -17.29 19.63 15.16
N GLU A 296 -17.14 20.70 14.38
CA GLU A 296 -18.04 21.86 14.33
C GLU A 296 -19.45 21.46 13.92
N PHE A 297 -19.58 20.59 12.91
CA PHE A 297 -20.87 20.11 12.41
C PHE A 297 -21.34 18.80 13.06
N GLY A 298 -20.56 18.24 13.98
CA GLY A 298 -20.91 17.02 14.71
C GLY A 298 -21.12 15.80 13.80
N LEU A 299 -20.34 15.69 12.72
CA LEU A 299 -20.56 14.68 11.69
C LEU A 299 -20.27 13.27 12.20
N GLY A 300 -21.21 12.36 11.93
CA GLY A 300 -21.05 10.91 12.13
C GLY A 300 -20.07 10.29 11.13
N LYS A 301 -19.71 9.02 11.34
CA LYS A 301 -18.74 8.31 10.49
C LYS A 301 -19.19 8.22 9.03
N GLU A 302 -20.46 7.92 8.83
CA GLU A 302 -21.09 7.82 7.52
C GLU A 302 -21.11 9.18 6.82
N GLU A 303 -21.47 10.24 7.54
CA GLU A 303 -21.49 11.62 7.01
C GLU A 303 -20.10 12.10 6.62
N VAL A 304 -19.09 11.86 7.46
CA VAL A 304 -17.68 12.12 7.16
C VAL A 304 -17.26 11.42 5.88
N LEU A 305 -17.66 10.17 5.68
CA LEU A 305 -17.29 9.40 4.49
C LEU A 305 -17.97 9.94 3.22
N VAL A 306 -19.23 10.37 3.29
CA VAL A 306 -19.92 11.05 2.18
C VAL A 306 -19.17 12.32 1.79
N VAL A 307 -18.86 13.17 2.77
CA VAL A 307 -18.15 14.44 2.53
C VAL A 307 -16.77 14.17 1.94
N LEU A 308 -16.02 13.21 2.47
CA LEU A 308 -14.71 12.83 1.93
C LEU A 308 -14.79 12.29 0.51
N HIS A 309 -15.83 11.52 0.18
CA HIS A 309 -16.00 11.00 -1.17
C HIS A 309 -16.17 12.12 -2.18
N LEU A 310 -17.12 13.03 -1.93
CA LEU A 310 -17.40 14.16 -2.82
C LEU A 310 -16.20 15.10 -2.93
N LEU A 311 -15.54 15.40 -1.79
CA LEU A 311 -14.30 16.16 -1.78
C LEU A 311 -13.27 15.52 -2.71
N PHE A 312 -13.02 14.21 -2.57
CA PHE A 312 -12.03 13.54 -3.40
C PHE A 312 -12.46 13.39 -4.86
N LEU A 313 -13.76 13.27 -5.15
CA LEU A 313 -14.29 13.19 -6.51
C LEU A 313 -14.04 14.49 -7.26
N GLU A 314 -14.42 15.61 -6.65
CA GLU A 314 -14.22 16.94 -7.20
C GLU A 314 -12.74 17.21 -7.47
N PHE A 315 -11.90 16.92 -6.48
CA PHE A 315 -10.49 17.25 -6.56
C PHE A 315 -9.65 16.32 -7.44
N LEU A 316 -9.98 15.02 -7.50
CA LEU A 316 -9.17 14.03 -8.22
C LEU A 316 -9.69 13.72 -9.62
N GLU A 317 -10.99 13.89 -9.82
CA GLU A 317 -11.67 13.53 -11.06
C GLU A 317 -12.20 14.77 -11.79
N GLY A 318 -12.22 15.93 -11.13
CA GLY A 318 -12.77 17.16 -11.71
C GLY A 318 -14.29 17.13 -11.84
N ASN A 319 -14.95 16.19 -11.16
CA ASN A 319 -16.39 16.04 -11.16
C ASN A 319 -16.92 16.22 -9.72
N PRO A 320 -17.64 17.30 -9.41
CA PRO A 320 -18.18 17.52 -8.06
C PRO A 320 -19.44 16.69 -7.78
N TYR A 321 -20.03 16.04 -8.79
CA TYR A 321 -21.31 15.35 -8.68
C TYR A 321 -21.16 13.84 -8.52
N ALA A 322 -21.88 13.28 -7.55
CA ALA A 322 -22.05 11.84 -7.39
C ALA A 322 -23.53 11.46 -7.26
N ASP A 323 -23.91 10.31 -7.83
CA ASP A 323 -25.25 9.76 -7.61
C ASP A 323 -25.48 9.46 -6.13
N VAL A 324 -26.62 9.88 -5.58
CA VAL A 324 -27.00 9.57 -4.19
C VAL A 324 -26.97 8.06 -3.92
N VAL A 325 -27.36 7.22 -4.89
CA VAL A 325 -27.25 5.76 -4.77
C VAL A 325 -25.80 5.31 -4.53
N GLN A 326 -24.84 5.86 -5.25
CA GLN A 326 -23.43 5.51 -5.09
C GLN A 326 -22.91 5.92 -3.71
N LEU A 327 -23.32 7.10 -3.22
CA LEU A 327 -22.98 7.56 -1.89
C LEU A 327 -23.57 6.65 -0.80
N ILE A 328 -24.84 6.24 -0.93
CA ILE A 328 -25.47 5.29 0.00
C ILE A 328 -24.75 3.95 -0.04
N GLN A 329 -24.39 3.44 -1.21
CA GLN A 329 -23.64 2.19 -1.34
C GLN A 329 -22.25 2.28 -0.70
N LEU A 330 -21.57 3.41 -0.82
CA LEU A 330 -20.26 3.66 -0.20
C LEU A 330 -20.31 3.46 1.32
N ILE A 331 -21.29 4.10 1.96
CA ILE A 331 -21.43 4.08 3.42
C ILE A 331 -22.10 2.81 3.95
N SER A 332 -22.81 2.07 3.10
CA SER A 332 -23.52 0.85 3.49
C SER A 332 -22.61 -0.38 3.56
N GLY A 333 -22.65 -1.09 4.68
CA GLY A 333 -21.95 -2.37 4.88
C GLY A 333 -22.82 -3.60 4.60
N SER A 334 -24.12 -3.42 4.35
CA SER A 334 -25.09 -4.46 4.02
C SER A 334 -26.30 -3.84 3.31
N GLU A 335 -27.18 -4.68 2.75
CA GLU A 335 -28.42 -4.21 2.10
C GLU A 335 -29.36 -3.53 3.10
N GLU A 336 -29.48 -4.03 4.33
CA GLU A 336 -30.30 -3.41 5.38
C GLU A 336 -29.78 -2.03 5.78
N ALA A 337 -28.47 -1.81 5.65
CA ALA A 337 -27.87 -0.51 5.93
C ALA A 337 -28.27 0.55 4.88
N ILE A 338 -28.60 0.16 3.64
CA ILE A 338 -29.04 1.10 2.59
C ILE A 338 -30.27 1.88 3.05
N LEU A 339 -31.27 1.18 3.60
CA LEU A 339 -32.53 1.80 4.01
C LEU A 339 -32.32 2.82 5.14
N ARG A 340 -31.46 2.50 6.12
CA ARG A 340 -31.11 3.43 7.20
C ARG A 340 -30.31 4.63 6.68
N ASN A 341 -29.33 4.36 5.83
CA ASN A 341 -28.41 5.37 5.32
C ASN A 341 -29.08 6.34 4.32
N ARG A 342 -30.24 5.96 3.75
CA ARG A 342 -31.07 6.86 2.96
C ARG A 342 -31.49 8.12 3.73
N GLU A 343 -31.69 8.01 5.04
CA GLU A 343 -32.09 9.14 5.89
C GLU A 343 -31.06 10.28 5.88
N LEU A 344 -29.79 9.99 5.60
CA LEU A 344 -28.70 10.98 5.53
C LEU A 344 -28.83 11.96 4.36
N PHE A 345 -29.64 11.62 3.35
CA PHE A 345 -29.83 12.45 2.14
C PHE A 345 -31.18 13.20 2.14
N LEU A 346 -32.03 12.95 3.14
CA LEU A 346 -33.31 13.62 3.27
C LEU A 346 -33.13 15.06 3.78
N PRO A 347 -34.07 15.99 3.51
CA PRO A 347 -33.95 17.40 3.88
C PRO A 347 -33.72 17.66 5.38
N HIS A 348 -34.06 16.70 6.23
CA HIS A 348 -33.91 16.83 7.68
C HIS A 348 -32.58 16.28 8.22
N SER A 349 -31.71 15.72 7.39
CA SER A 349 -30.40 15.22 7.79
C SER A 349 -29.47 16.38 8.18
N THR A 350 -28.43 16.08 8.97
CA THR A 350 -27.41 17.08 9.35
C THR A 350 -26.76 17.67 8.10
N LEU A 351 -26.36 16.81 7.15
CA LEU A 351 -25.71 17.22 5.91
C LEU A 351 -26.53 18.23 5.09
N ARG A 352 -27.84 18.00 4.95
CA ARG A 352 -28.76 18.88 4.21
C ARG A 352 -29.12 20.13 5.01
N LYS A 353 -29.45 19.99 6.30
CA LYS A 353 -29.82 21.13 7.17
C LYS A 353 -28.69 22.12 7.34
N SER A 354 -27.46 21.64 7.43
CA SER A 354 -26.27 22.48 7.58
C SER A 354 -25.80 23.08 6.25
N GLY A 355 -26.45 22.76 5.12
CA GLY A 355 -26.04 23.22 3.80
C GLY A 355 -24.66 22.70 3.37
N ILE A 356 -24.25 21.55 3.90
CA ILE A 356 -22.98 20.90 3.53
C ILE A 356 -23.14 20.16 2.21
N LEU A 357 -24.29 19.49 2.06
CA LEU A 357 -24.62 18.66 0.91
C LEU A 357 -25.79 19.28 0.14
N GLU A 358 -25.54 19.59 -1.12
CA GLU A 358 -26.56 20.00 -2.07
C GLU A 358 -26.93 18.77 -2.91
N VAL A 359 -28.23 18.57 -3.12
CA VAL A 359 -28.74 17.48 -3.98
C VAL A 359 -29.73 18.11 -4.92
N GLU A 360 -29.48 17.93 -6.22
CA GLU A 360 -30.32 18.47 -7.29
C GLU A 360 -31.77 17.95 -7.18
N GLU A 361 -32.72 18.74 -7.69
CA GLU A 361 -34.16 18.55 -7.48
C GLU A 361 -34.58 17.10 -7.77
N MET A 362 -35.03 16.44 -6.71
CA MET A 362 -35.53 15.07 -6.75
C MET A 362 -36.95 15.10 -7.32
N LEU A 363 -37.20 14.35 -8.39
CA LEU A 363 -38.57 14.06 -8.81
C LEU A 363 -39.31 13.35 -7.66
N ASP A 364 -40.53 13.78 -7.34
CA ASP A 364 -41.36 13.17 -6.30
C ASP A 364 -41.43 11.63 -6.47
N GLY A 365 -41.02 10.90 -5.42
CA GLY A 365 -40.96 9.44 -5.43
C GLY A 365 -39.66 8.81 -5.99
N ARG A 366 -38.68 9.62 -6.44
CA ARG A 366 -37.35 9.17 -6.90
C ARG A 366 -36.21 9.92 -6.23
N GLU A 367 -36.29 10.06 -4.92
CA GLU A 367 -35.28 10.74 -4.09
C GLU A 367 -33.85 10.19 -4.23
N LEU A 368 -33.71 8.95 -4.70
CA LEU A 368 -32.42 8.28 -4.84
C LEU A 368 -31.74 8.53 -6.20
N THR A 369 -32.43 9.11 -7.18
CA THR A 369 -31.86 9.33 -8.52
C THR A 369 -31.23 10.72 -8.68
N GLY A 370 -31.18 11.52 -7.61
CA GLY A 370 -30.54 12.83 -7.65
C GLY A 370 -29.01 12.73 -7.61
N GLU A 371 -28.38 13.76 -8.16
CA GLU A 371 -26.94 13.98 -8.03
C GLU A 371 -26.68 14.89 -6.82
N ALA A 372 -25.66 14.55 -6.05
CA ALA A 372 -25.26 15.28 -4.87
C ALA A 372 -23.84 15.83 -5.02
N HIS A 373 -23.61 17.03 -4.49
CA HIS A 373 -22.31 17.70 -4.47
C HIS A 373 -22.12 18.45 -3.14
N LEU A 374 -20.87 18.82 -2.84
CA LEU A 374 -20.58 19.68 -1.70
C LEU A 374 -20.88 21.13 -2.05
N ALA A 375 -21.41 21.88 -1.09
CA ALA A 375 -21.49 23.33 -1.24
C ALA A 375 -20.08 23.94 -1.27
N ASP A 376 -19.85 24.96 -2.10
CA ASP A 376 -18.53 25.57 -2.33
C ASP A 376 -17.79 25.94 -1.04
N TRP A 377 -18.52 26.48 -0.06
CA TRP A 377 -17.96 26.92 1.22
C TRP A 377 -17.36 25.76 2.04
N VAL A 378 -17.84 24.53 1.84
CA VAL A 378 -17.37 23.34 2.57
C VAL A 378 -15.93 23.04 2.19
N ILE A 379 -15.61 23.13 0.90
CA ILE A 379 -14.29 22.84 0.35
C ILE A 379 -13.27 23.81 0.94
N ASP A 380 -13.58 25.10 0.85
CA ASP A 380 -12.77 26.18 1.42
C ASP A 380 -12.53 25.97 2.92
N ARG A 381 -13.60 25.63 3.64
CA ARG A 381 -13.55 25.41 5.08
C ARG A 381 -12.71 24.19 5.46
N MET A 382 -12.85 23.08 4.73
CA MET A 382 -12.14 21.82 5.00
C MET A 382 -10.65 21.89 4.65
N LEU A 383 -10.26 22.77 3.73
CA LEU A 383 -8.87 22.97 3.31
C LEU A 383 -8.19 24.14 4.04
N GLY A 384 -8.94 24.94 4.79
CA GLY A 384 -8.39 25.96 5.68
C GLY A 384 -8.11 27.32 5.03
N THR A 385 -8.80 27.67 3.93
CA THR A 385 -8.66 28.96 3.24
C THR A 385 -9.34 30.14 3.98
N GLY A 386 -9.73 29.95 5.24
CA GLY A 386 -10.49 30.88 6.08
C GLY A 386 -9.79 32.18 6.53
N ILE A 387 -8.68 32.60 5.90
CA ILE A 387 -8.09 33.92 6.11
C ILE A 387 -8.08 34.66 4.78
N ARG A 388 -9.21 35.34 4.49
CA ARG A 388 -9.41 36.39 3.47
C ARG A 388 -8.33 36.44 2.37
N PHE A 389 -8.50 35.77 1.23
CA PHE A 389 -7.83 36.20 0.01
C PHE A 389 -8.65 35.87 -1.23
N MET A 390 -8.28 36.60 -2.28
CA MET A 390 -8.78 36.58 -3.65
C MET A 390 -9.08 35.17 -4.19
N PRO A 391 -9.94 35.08 -5.22
CA PRO A 391 -10.17 33.83 -5.95
C PRO A 391 -8.84 33.15 -6.21
N ILE A 392 -8.76 31.89 -5.78
CA ILE A 392 -7.60 31.02 -5.99
C ILE A 392 -7.25 31.11 -7.47
N ASP A 393 -6.06 31.63 -7.78
CA ASP A 393 -5.59 31.75 -9.15
C ASP A 393 -5.59 30.35 -9.79
N ALA A 394 -5.87 30.27 -11.08
CA ALA A 394 -5.84 29.02 -11.83
C ALA A 394 -4.51 28.27 -11.63
N ASP A 395 -3.43 29.01 -11.36
CA ASP A 395 -2.10 28.48 -11.03
C ASP A 395 -2.04 27.79 -9.64
N GLU A 396 -2.78 28.25 -8.64
CA GLU A 396 -2.86 27.59 -7.32
C GLU A 396 -3.76 26.34 -7.37
N GLN A 397 -4.87 26.40 -8.12
CA GLN A 397 -5.68 25.22 -8.43
C GLN A 397 -4.86 24.19 -9.22
N LEU A 398 -4.05 24.63 -10.18
CA LEU A 398 -3.16 23.76 -10.95
C LEU A 398 -2.05 23.17 -10.07
N ASN A 399 -1.43 23.94 -9.18
CA ASN A 399 -0.43 23.43 -8.24
C ASN A 399 -1.01 22.42 -7.25
N PHE A 400 -2.25 22.62 -6.80
CA PHE A 400 -2.96 21.68 -5.95
C PHE A 400 -3.40 20.42 -6.73
N HIS A 401 -3.86 20.58 -7.97
CA HIS A 401 -4.16 19.46 -8.87
C HIS A 401 -2.91 18.65 -9.20
N LEU A 402 -1.79 19.31 -9.50
CA LEU A 402 -0.49 18.67 -9.68
C LEU A 402 -0.02 18.00 -8.39
N TYR A 403 -0.29 18.57 -7.22
CA TYR A 403 0.00 17.96 -5.92
C TYR A 403 -0.82 16.69 -5.67
N LEU A 404 -2.12 16.67 -6.02
CA LEU A 404 -2.98 15.50 -5.90
C LEU A 404 -2.70 14.44 -6.98
N LYS A 405 -2.36 14.88 -8.19
CA LYS A 405 -1.86 14.00 -9.26
C LYS A 405 -0.51 13.42 -8.88
N ASP A 406 0.34 14.19 -8.21
CA ASP A 406 1.57 13.72 -7.59
C ASP A 406 1.30 12.82 -6.39
N LEU A 407 0.11 12.85 -5.78
CA LEU A 407 -0.31 11.79 -4.84
C LEU A 407 -0.74 10.50 -5.54
N LYS A 408 -1.24 10.55 -6.79
CA LYS A 408 -1.42 9.35 -7.63
C LYS A 408 -0.07 8.82 -8.19
N SER A 409 0.90 9.68 -8.50
CA SER A 409 2.20 9.27 -9.06
C SER A 409 3.34 9.08 -8.06
N SER A 410 3.31 9.73 -6.89
CA SER A 410 4.32 9.56 -5.85
C SER A 410 4.18 8.19 -5.21
N ASN A 411 5.32 7.51 -5.10
CA ASN A 411 5.46 6.19 -4.49
C ASN A 411 5.08 6.16 -2.98
N PHE A 412 4.52 7.24 -2.42
CA PHE A 412 4.11 7.34 -1.02
C PHE A 412 2.85 6.51 -0.71
N LEU A 413 1.92 6.37 -1.66
CA LEU A 413 0.80 5.42 -1.56
C LEU A 413 1.20 3.97 -1.91
N LYS A 414 2.45 3.73 -2.33
CA LYS A 414 2.97 2.38 -2.65
C LYS A 414 3.66 1.70 -1.47
N ASP A 415 3.95 2.44 -0.40
CA ASP A 415 4.67 1.97 0.79
C ASP A 415 3.82 1.97 2.10
N LEU A 416 2.50 2.16 2.01
CA LEU A 416 1.53 2.01 3.11
C LEU A 416 0.40 1.06 2.71
#